data_AF-A0A7C5ZMT3-F1
#
_entry.id   AF-A0A7C5ZMT3-F1
#
_cell.length_a   1.000
_cell.length_b   1.000
_cell.length_c   1.000
_cell.angle_alpha   90.00
_cell.angle_beta   90.00
_cell.angle_gamma   90.00
#
_symmetry.space_group_name_H-M   'P 1'
#
loop_
_entity.id
_entity.type
_entity.pdbx_description
1 polymer ?
#
loop_
_entity_poly.entity_id
_entity_poly.type
_entity_poly.pdbx_seq_one_letter_code
_entity_poly.pdbx_strand_id
1 'polypeptide(L)' 'MFLRATCDPAGKRWERRVTVVPPLNVGHDTCSYSDLIALSENEALIAYSNFNVPGEDGKPRKTILTRRIEIP' A
#
# COMPACT_ATOMS: atom_id res chain seq x y z
N MET A 1 -1.82 -4.29 -3.52
CA MET A 1 -2.30 -3.70 -2.26
C MET A 1 -3.62 -3.01 -2.50
N PHE A 2 -4.56 -3.16 -1.56
CA PHE A 2 -5.90 -2.57 -1.67
C PHE A 2 -6.12 -1.55 -0.55
N LEU A 3 -6.77 -0.44 -0.87
CA LEU A 3 -7.31 0.53 0.06
C LEU A 3 -8.84 0.37 0.13
N ARG A 4 -9.43 0.64 1.28
CA ARG A 4 -10.87 0.78 1.47
C ARG A 4 -11.12 2.02 2.32
N ALA A 5 -12.22 2.69 2.07
CA ALA A 5 -12.70 3.81 2.88
C ALA A 5 -14.00 3.41 3.61
N THR A 6 -14.32 4.14 4.68
CA THR A 6 -15.56 4.02 5.42
C THR A 6 -15.97 5.38 5.96
N CYS A 7 -17.24 5.73 5.79
CA CYS A 7 -17.89 6.81 6.54
C CYS A 7 -18.69 6.28 7.74
N ASP A 8 -18.73 4.96 7.96
CA ASP A 8 -19.29 4.37 9.18
C ASP A 8 -18.36 4.68 10.36
N PRO A 9 -18.81 5.47 11.35
CA PRO A 9 -17.98 5.89 12.49
C PRO A 9 -17.55 4.71 13.37
N ALA A 10 -18.25 3.56 13.29
CA ALA A 10 -17.88 2.35 13.98
C ALA A 10 -16.92 1.45 13.18
N GLY A 11 -16.60 1.81 11.93
CA GLY A 11 -15.70 1.04 11.06
C GLY A 11 -16.19 -0.37 10.73
N LYS A 12 -17.51 -0.63 10.78
CA LYS A 12 -18.07 -1.97 10.52
C LYS A 12 -18.38 -2.18 9.04
N ARG A 13 -18.69 -1.11 8.31
CA ARG A 13 -18.99 -1.15 6.88
C ARG A 13 -17.91 -0.44 6.10
N TRP A 14 -17.42 -1.08 5.06
CA TRP A 14 -16.33 -0.55 4.25
C TRP A 14 -16.73 -0.60 2.78
N GLU A 15 -16.36 0.43 2.05
CA GLU A 15 -16.61 0.50 0.62
C GLU A 15 -15.81 -0.55 -0.17
N ARG A 16 -15.96 -0.53 -1.50
CA ARG A 16 -15.25 -1.42 -2.40
C ARG A 16 -13.73 -1.27 -2.24
N ARG A 17 -13.02 -2.36 -2.52
CA ARG A 17 -11.56 -2.35 -2.57
C ARG A 17 -11.08 -1.56 -3.78
N VAL A 18 -10.14 -0.66 -3.56
CA VAL A 18 -9.44 0.08 -4.61
C VAL A 18 -7.99 -0.39 -4.66
N THR A 19 -7.52 -0.81 -5.83
CA THR A 19 -6.12 -1.22 -6.01
C THR A 19 -5.24 0.01 -6.05
N VAL A 20 -4.40 0.20 -5.03
CA VAL A 20 -3.47 1.35 -4.90
C VAL A 20 -2.02 0.97 -5.20
N VAL A 21 -1.70 -0.32 -5.17
CA VAL A 21 -0.45 -0.89 -5.71
C VAL A 21 -0.85 -2.15 -6.46
N PRO A 22 -0.30 -2.44 -7.66
CA PRO A 22 -0.57 -3.70 -8.36
C PRO A 22 -0.45 -4.91 -7.43
N PRO A 23 -1.30 -5.95 -7.60
CA PRO A 23 -1.18 -7.19 -6.84
C PRO A 23 0.20 -7.82 -7.03
N LEU A 24 0.75 -8.34 -5.93
CA LEU A 24 2.01 -9.06 -5.88
C LEU A 24 1.77 -10.40 -5.18
N ASN A 25 2.61 -11.41 -5.42
CA ASN A 25 2.46 -12.71 -4.78
C ASN A 25 2.81 -12.63 -3.29
N VAL A 26 1.83 -12.86 -2.41
CA VAL A 26 2.04 -12.77 -0.95
C VAL A 26 2.90 -13.93 -0.47
N GLY A 27 3.90 -13.63 0.36
CA GLY A 27 4.90 -14.59 0.85
C GLY A 27 6.11 -14.76 -0.07
N HIS A 28 6.00 -14.37 -1.35
CA HIS A 28 7.11 -14.41 -2.31
C HIS A 28 7.60 -12.99 -2.68
N ASP A 29 6.70 -12.11 -3.08
CA ASP A 29 7.01 -10.76 -3.58
C ASP A 29 6.76 -9.67 -2.53
N THR A 30 5.99 -9.99 -1.49
CA THR A 30 5.61 -9.06 -0.42
C THR A 30 5.19 -9.84 0.83
N CYS A 31 5.34 -9.24 2.01
CA CYS A 31 4.72 -9.75 3.24
C CYS A 31 3.40 -9.03 3.57
N SER A 32 2.82 -8.30 2.61
CA SER A 32 1.59 -7.52 2.78
C SER A 32 1.67 -6.41 3.84
N TYR A 33 2.86 -6.13 4.37
CA TYR A 33 3.06 -5.02 5.30
C TYR A 33 2.67 -3.71 4.62
N SER A 34 1.89 -2.90 5.34
CA SER A 34 1.43 -1.60 4.91
C SER A 34 1.32 -0.65 6.09
N ASP A 35 1.62 0.61 5.85
CA ASP A 35 1.26 1.71 6.74
C ASP A 35 0.73 2.89 5.92
N LEU A 36 -0.06 3.76 6.54
CA LEU A 36 -0.75 4.87 5.89
C LEU A 36 -0.69 6.11 6.78
N ILE A 37 -0.20 7.22 6.23
CA ILE A 37 -0.23 8.53 6.90
C ILE A 37 -0.94 9.56 6.01
N ALA A 38 -1.81 10.37 6.61
CA ALA A 38 -2.44 11.50 5.93
C ALA A 38 -1.41 12.59 5.62
N LEU A 39 -1.49 13.20 4.44
CA LEU A 39 -0.64 14.32 4.02
C LEU A 39 -1.42 15.64 3.92
N SER A 40 -2.69 15.57 3.52
CA SER A 40 -3.62 16.68 3.41
C SER A 40 -5.07 16.14 3.53
N GLU A 41 -6.08 16.96 3.27
CA GLU A 41 -7.48 16.55 3.33
C GLU A 41 -7.84 15.44 2.32
N ASN A 42 -7.17 15.43 1.16
CA ASN A 42 -7.45 14.50 0.07
C ASN A 42 -6.22 13.67 -0.35
N GLU A 43 -5.15 13.64 0.45
CA GLU A 43 -3.93 12.89 0.10
C GLU A 43 -3.37 12.08 1.26
N ALA A 44 -2.77 10.95 0.92
CA ALA A 44 -2.07 10.10 1.88
C ALA A 44 -0.78 9.52 1.29
N LEU A 45 0.18 9.19 2.17
CA LEU A 45 1.36 8.39 1.83
C LEU A 45 1.16 6.96 2.33
N ILE A 46 1.32 6.00 1.43
CA ILE A 46 1.32 4.58 1.74
C ILE A 46 2.77 4.11 1.81
N ALA A 47 3.17 3.48 2.91
CA ALA A 47 4.38 2.67 2.98
C ALA A 47 4.01 1.20 2.77
N TYR A 48 4.77 0.45 1.96
CA TYR A 48 4.47 -0.96 1.67
C TYR A 48 5.72 -1.78 1.37
N SER A 49 5.66 -3.09 1.65
CA SER A 49 6.78 -3.99 1.35
C SER A 49 6.74 -4.54 -0.08
N ASN A 50 7.91 -4.57 -0.74
CA ASN A 50 8.15 -5.20 -2.03
C ASN A 50 9.53 -5.88 -2.02
N PHE A 51 9.60 -7.14 -2.45
CA PHE A 51 10.82 -7.94 -2.39
C PHE A 51 11.61 -7.96 -3.71
N ASN A 52 11.05 -7.36 -4.77
CA ASN A 52 11.56 -7.39 -6.13
C ASN A 52 12.30 -6.12 -6.55
N VAL A 53 12.66 -5.25 -5.59
CA VAL A 53 13.47 -4.07 -5.89
C VAL A 53 14.92 -4.50 -6.12
N PRO A 54 15.52 -4.23 -7.29
CA PRO A 54 16.89 -4.65 -7.56
C PRO A 54 17.89 -3.84 -6.74
N GLY A 55 18.85 -4.54 -6.11
CA GLY A 55 20.04 -3.93 -5.54
C GLY A 55 21.08 -3.57 -6.60
N GLU A 56 22.22 -3.02 -6.17
CA GLU A 56 23.36 -2.68 -7.04
C GLU A 56 23.90 -3.90 -7.80
N ASP A 57 23.77 -5.09 -7.23
CA ASP A 57 24.15 -6.36 -7.84
C ASP A 57 23.04 -6.99 -8.71
N GLY A 58 21.96 -6.24 -8.97
CA GLY A 58 20.80 -6.69 -9.73
C GLY A 58 19.91 -7.70 -9.00
N LYS A 59 20.26 -8.12 -7.79
CA LYS A 59 19.50 -9.10 -7.01
C LYS A 59 18.31 -8.44 -6.29
N PRO A 60 17.13 -9.09 -6.23
CA PRO A 60 15.99 -8.61 -5.47
C PRO A 60 16.29 -8.40 -3.98
N ARG A 61 15.79 -7.31 -3.40
CA ARG A 61 15.87 -7.01 -1.96
C ARG A 61 14.51 -6.61 -1.40
N LYS A 62 14.20 -7.12 -0.21
CA LYS A 62 13.08 -6.63 0.59
C LYS A 62 13.26 -5.14 0.88
N THR A 63 12.33 -4.35 0.37
CA THR A 63 12.36 -2.89 0.43
C THR A 63 11.00 -2.38 0.90
N ILE A 64 11.02 -1.32 1.70
CA ILE A 64 9.83 -0.53 1.99
C ILE A 64 9.78 0.61 0.99
N LEU A 65 8.75 0.61 0.15
CA LEU A 65 8.49 1.65 -0.83
C LEU A 65 7.38 2.57 -0.31
N THR A 66 7.39 3.81 -0.78
CA THR A 66 6.34 4.78 -0.49
C THR A 66 5.60 5.21 -1.74
N ARG A 67 4.29 5.40 -1.66
CA ARG A 67 3.46 5.94 -2.74
C ARG A 67 2.52 7.00 -2.21
N ARG A 68 2.55 8.19 -2.82
CA ARG A 68 1.52 9.22 -2.60
C ARG A 68 0.28 8.84 -3.39
N ILE A 69 -0.89 8.97 -2.78
CA ILE A 69 -2.20 8.78 -3.42
C ILE A 69 -3.08 9.99 -3.16
N GLU A 70 -3.98 10.25 -4.10
CA GLU A 70 -5.07 11.22 -3.98
C GLU A 70 -6.39 10.44 -3.80
N ILE A 71 -7.23 10.94 -2.90
CA ILE A 71 -8.54 10.37 -2.56
C ILE A 71 -9.58 11.35 -3.12
N PRO A 72 -10.31 10.97 -4.18
CA PRO A 72 -11.31 11.82 -4.82
C PRO A 72 -12.57 12.01 -3.99
#